data_AF-A0A3S4I4X3-F1
#
_entry.id   AF-A0A3S4I4X3-F1
#
_cell.length_a   1.000
_cell.length_b   1.000
_cell.length_c   1.000
_cell.angle_alpha   90.00
_cell.angle_beta   90.00
_cell.angle_gamma   90.00
#
_symmetry.space_group_name_H-M   'P 1'
#
loop_
_entity.id
_entity.type
_entity.pdbx_description
1 polymer ?
#
loop_
_entity_poly.entity_id
_entity_poly.type
_entity_poly.pdbx_seq_one_letter_code
_entity_poly.pdbx_strand_id
1 'polypeptide(L)' 'MLAEQFLEYFDGFSIGSNDMTQLALGLDRDSGVVSELFDERNDAVKALLSMAIRAAKKTGQICWNLWSGSVRP' A
#
# COMPACT_ATOMS: atom_id res chain seq x y z
N MET A 1 3.15 14.76 -5.46
CA MET A 1 3.86 13.78 -4.58
C MET A 1 4.74 12.88 -5.45
N LEU A 2 5.76 12.21 -4.89
CA LEU A 2 6.60 11.28 -5.66
C LEU A 2 5.80 10.19 -6.39
N ALA A 3 4.68 9.73 -5.82
CA ALA A 3 3.79 8.77 -6.46
C ALA A 3 3.19 9.29 -7.78
N GLU A 4 2.82 10.58 -7.86
CA GLU A 4 2.29 11.17 -9.10
C GLU A 4 3.40 11.28 -10.17
N GLN A 5 4.61 11.66 -9.76
CA GLN A 5 5.78 11.73 -10.66
C GLN A 5 6.19 10.34 -11.17
N PHE A 6 6.10 9.32 -10.32
CA PHE A 6 6.36 7.95 -10.73
C PHE A 6 5.40 7.52 -11.85
N LEU A 7 4.13 7.89 -11.73
CA LEU A 7 3.10 7.60 -12.73
C LEU A 7 3.30 8.37 -14.04
N GLU A 8 4.24 9.32 -14.16
CA GLU A 8 4.62 9.88 -15.48
C GLU A 8 5.35 8.85 -16.35
N TYR A 9 5.90 7.79 -15.74
CA TYR A 9 6.72 6.77 -16.40
C TYR A 9 6.09 5.37 -16.41
N PHE A 10 5.05 5.14 -15.61
CA PHE A 10 4.40 3.83 -15.44
C PHE A 10 2.88 3.96 -15.61
N ASP A 11 2.20 2.86 -15.90
CA ASP A 11 0.75 2.82 -16.19
C ASP A 11 -0.15 2.58 -14.97
N GLY A 12 0.44 2.51 -13.77
CA GLY A 12 -0.31 2.35 -12.54
C GLY A 12 0.50 1.74 -11.41
N PHE A 13 -0.22 1.35 -10.36
CA PHE A 13 0.34 0.66 -9.20
C PHE A 13 -0.28 -0.72 -9.01
N SER A 14 0.56 -1.65 -8.55
CA SER A 14 0.14 -2.91 -7.94
C SER A 14 0.75 -2.98 -6.55
N ILE A 15 -0.07 -2.77 -5.52
CA ILE A 15 0.36 -2.65 -4.14
C ILE A 15 0.24 -4.00 -3.44
N GLY A 16 1.37 -4.54 -3.00
CA GLY A 16 1.42 -5.62 -2.02
C GLY A 16 1.21 -5.06 -0.62
N SER A 17 0.04 -5.29 -0.04
CA SER A 17 -0.34 -4.76 1.27
C SER A 17 0.53 -5.32 2.42
N ASN A 18 1.04 -6.54 2.29
CA ASN A 18 1.99 -7.13 3.24
C ASN A 18 3.30 -6.32 3.32
N ASP A 19 3.94 -6.09 2.17
CA ASP A 19 5.23 -5.39 2.15
C ASP A 19 5.05 -3.91 2.55
N MET A 20 3.93 -3.30 2.15
CA MET A 20 3.56 -1.96 2.63
C MET A 20 3.41 -1.92 4.14
N THR A 21 2.79 -2.94 4.76
CA THR A 21 2.59 -3.02 6.21
C THR A 21 3.92 -3.18 6.95
N GLN A 22 4.79 -4.05 6.45
CA GLN A 22 6.15 -4.25 6.98
C GLN A 22 6.95 -2.94 6.98
N LEU A 23 6.93 -2.21 5.86
CA LEU A 23 7.67 -0.95 5.73
C LEU A 23 7.03 0.21 6.50
N ALA A 24 5.70 0.29 6.53
CA ALA A 24 4.98 1.37 7.20
C ALA A 24 5.07 1.27 8.73
N LEU A 25 4.97 0.05 9.27
CA LEU A 25 5.01 -0.21 10.70
C LEU A 25 6.42 -0.51 11.21
N GLY A 26 7.38 -0.76 10.32
CA GLY A 26 8.74 -1.14 10.68
C GLY A 26 8.81 -2.51 11.37
N LEU A 27 7.89 -3.41 11.00
CA LEU A 27 7.73 -4.72 11.62
C LEU A 27 8.12 -5.83 10.66
N ASP A 28 8.84 -6.83 11.16
CA ASP A 28 9.06 -8.07 10.45
C ASP A 28 7.91 -9.05 10.73
N ARG A 29 7.16 -9.42 9.69
CA ARG A 29 6.00 -10.33 9.80
C ARG A 29 6.38 -11.75 10.22
N ASP A 30 7.62 -12.14 9.94
CA ASP A 30 8.12 -13.49 10.27
C ASP A 30 8.77 -13.51 11.68
N SER A 31 8.73 -12.38 12.41
CA SER A 31 9.21 -12.30 13.79
C SER A 31 8.26 -12.99 14.76
N GLY A 32 8.78 -13.93 15.54
CA GLY A 32 8.03 -14.59 16.62
C GLY A 32 7.63 -13.67 17.78
N VAL A 33 8.10 -12.42 17.82
CA VAL A 33 7.85 -11.48 18.93
C VAL A 33 6.88 -10.37 18.54
N VAL A 34 6.91 -9.91 17.28
CA VAL A 34 6.14 -8.73 16.83
C VAL A 34 5.16 -9.02 15.71
N SER A 35 5.04 -10.26 15.24
CA SER A 35 4.08 -10.65 14.19
C SER A 35 2.62 -10.39 14.59
N GLU A 36 2.28 -10.44 15.87
CA GLU A 36 0.92 -10.11 16.36
C GLU A 36 0.54 -8.64 16.14
N LEU A 37 1.54 -7.75 15.99
CA LEU A 37 1.33 -6.32 15.70
C LEU A 37 1.20 -6.03 14.20
N PHE A 38 1.39 -7.05 13.35
CA PHE A 38 1.30 -6.91 11.90
C PHE A 38 -0.16 -6.83 11.47
N ASP A 39 -0.65 -5.60 11.26
CA ASP A 39 -2.03 -5.34 10.82
C ASP A 39 -2.07 -4.47 9.57
N GLU A 40 -2.49 -5.07 8.46
CA GLU A 40 -2.69 -4.39 7.17
C GLU A 40 -3.83 -3.36 7.21
N ARG A 41 -4.66 -3.39 8.27
CA ARG A 41 -5.75 -2.43 8.52
C ARG A 41 -5.31 -1.27 9.40
N ASN A 42 -4.05 -1.20 9.79
CA ASN A 42 -3.51 -0.08 10.55
C ASN A 42 -3.71 1.25 9.78
N ASP A 43 -3.99 2.33 10.50
CA ASP A 43 -4.29 3.63 9.90
C ASP A 43 -3.11 4.19 9.09
N ALA A 44 -1.86 3.90 9.49
CA ALA A 44 -0.67 4.28 8.73
C ALA A 44 -0.63 3.59 7.36
N VAL A 45 -0.97 2.30 7.32
CA VAL A 45 -1.03 1.50 6.07
C VAL A 45 -2.16 2.01 5.18
N LYS A 46 -3.35 2.23 5.75
CA LYS A 46 -4.49 2.81 5.03
C LYS A 46 -4.19 4.19 4.47
N ALA A 47 -3.44 5.03 5.19
CA ALA A 47 -3.04 6.34 4.73
C ALA A 47 -2.13 6.26 3.49
N LEU A 48 -1.13 5.37 3.50
CA LEU A 48 -0.25 5.13 2.35
C LEU A 48 -1.01 4.57 1.15
N LEU A 49 -1.90 3.59 1.38
CA LEU A 49 -2.75 3.04 0.32
C LEU A 49 -3.66 4.13 -0.28
N SER A 50 -4.26 4.96 0.57
CA SER A 50 -5.10 6.08 0.14
C SER A 50 -4.32 7.09 -0.69
N MET A 51 -3.06 7.36 -0.35
CA MET A 51 -2.18 8.23 -1.12
C MET A 51 -1.88 7.64 -2.50
N ALA A 52 -1.57 6.35 -2.60
CA ALA A 52 -1.31 5.67 -3.88
C ALA A 52 -2.55 5.68 -4.78
N ILE A 53 -3.72 5.33 -4.23
CA ILE A 53 -5.00 5.33 -4.97
C ILE A 53 -5.33 6.75 -5.46
N ARG A 54 -5.15 7.78 -4.63
CA ARG A 54 -5.40 9.18 -5.03
C ARG A 54 -4.46 9.63 -6.13
N ALA A 55 -3.19 9.26 -6.08
CA ALA A 55 -2.22 9.57 -7.13
C ALA A 55 -2.64 8.94 -8.47
N ALA A 56 -2.97 7.65 -8.47
CA ALA A 56 -3.44 6.94 -9.66
C ALA A 56 -4.73 7.57 -10.23
N LYS A 57 -5.73 7.86 -9.37
CA LYS A 57 -6.98 8.52 -9.80
C LYS A 57 -6.74 9.89 -10.43
N LYS A 58 -5.78 10.67 -9.92
CA LYS A 58 -5.45 12.00 -10.47
C LYS A 58 -4.76 11.93 -11.82
N THR A 59 -3.93 10.91 -12.07
CA THR A 59 -3.22 10.74 -13.34
C THR A 59 -4.00 9.90 -14.35
N GLY A 60 -5.22 9.45 -14.00
CA GLY A 60 -6.06 8.61 -14.87
C GLY A 60 -5.61 7.14 -14.94
N GLN A 61 -4.79 6.70 -13.99
CA GLN A 61 -4.21 5.36 -13.94
C GLN A 61 -4.87 4.46 -12.91
N ILE A 62 -4.56 3.17 -12.97
CA ILE A 62 -5.16 2.15 -12.12
C ILE A 62 -4.25 1.84 -10.93
N CYS A 63 -4.84 1.65 -9.75
CA CYS A 63 -4.14 1.17 -8.56
C CYS A 63 -4.83 -0.11 -8.07
N TRP A 64 -4.15 -1.24 -8.18
CA TRP A 64 -4.59 -2.52 -7.63
C TRP A 64 -4.02 -2.73 -6.24
N ASN A 65 -4.85 -3.20 -5.31
CA ASN A 65 -4.39 -3.69 -4.00
C ASN A 65 -4.47 -5.22 -4.01
N LEU A 66 -3.35 -5.88 -3.69
CA LEU A 66 -3.24 -7.34 -3.62
C LEU A 66 -3.50 -7.88 -2.21
N TRP A 67 -4.43 -7.26 -1.47
CA TRP A 67 -4.82 -7.73 -0.15
C TRP A 67 -5.72 -8.96 -0.23
N SER A 68 -5.39 -10.01 0.54
CA SER A 68 -6.14 -11.28 0.59
C SER A 68 -7.55 -11.13 1.18
N GLY A 69 -7.85 -10.03 1.88
CA GLY A 69 -9.13 -9.79 2.56
C GLY A 69 -10.11 -8.82 1.88
N SER A 70 -9.81 -8.32 0.68
CA SER A 70 -10.62 -7.38 -0.13
C SER A 70 -10.69 -5.91 0.34
N VAL A 71 -9.98 -5.02 -0.38
CA VAL A 71 -10.51 -3.69 -0.75
C VAL A 71 -10.17 -3.47 -2.22
N ARG A 72 -11.19 -3.62 -3.08
CA ARG A 72 -11.14 -3.26 -4.51
C ARG A 72 -11.51 -1.76 -4.66
N PRO A 73 -11.01 -1.08 -5.72
CA PRO A 73 -10.66 0.35 -5.78
C PRO A 73 -11.74 1.41 -5.45
#